data_AF-A0AAN2PGF9-F1
#
_entry.id   AF-A0AAN2PGF9-F1
#
_cell.length_a   1.000
_cell.length_b   1.000
_cell.length_c   1.000
_cell.angle_alpha   90.00
_cell.angle_beta   90.00
_cell.angle_gamma   90.00
#
_symmetry.space_group_name_H-M   'P 1'
#
loop_
_entity.id
_entity.type
_entity.pdbx_description
1 polymer ?
#
loop_
_entity_poly.entity_id
_entity_poly.type
_entity_poly.pdbx_seq_one_letter_code
_entity_poly.pdbx_strand_id
1 'polypeptide(L)'
;MSKYLVACLASVLLFLNGGFTASAEGLHREEVLSLVHDAMENQRSISEEVRSKEAIEGKLDKHFTGDLIEKFVQANVVKVEGGYTAFGSDFAPYYIPFFSYDKNTEIVYGKNGDVIYVQEEFQDNGDGPVSMEKHVEAVTLKKENGAWKVTDVKYENRK
;
A
#
# COMPACT_ATOMS: atom_id res chain seq x y z
N MET A 1 33.81 -15.96 48.25
CA MET A 1 32.87 -16.46 47.23
C MET A 1 31.60 -15.60 47.07
N SER A 2 31.32 -14.64 47.95
CA SER A 2 30.04 -13.88 47.94
C SER A 2 29.94 -12.73 46.93
N LYS A 3 31.05 -12.15 46.44
CA LYS A 3 31.02 -10.92 45.63
C LYS A 3 30.70 -11.16 44.16
N TYR A 4 31.09 -12.31 43.62
CA TYR A 4 30.86 -12.68 42.22
C TYR A 4 29.45 -13.24 41.98
N LEU A 5 28.84 -13.86 43.00
CA LEU A 5 27.45 -14.35 42.94
C LEU A 5 26.44 -13.20 42.86
N VAL A 6 26.66 -12.10 43.59
CA VAL A 6 25.81 -10.90 43.55
C VAL A 6 25.94 -10.18 42.20
N ALA A 7 27.16 -10.13 41.64
CA ALA A 7 27.40 -9.52 40.33
C ALA A 7 26.73 -10.30 39.19
N CYS A 8 26.71 -11.65 39.25
CA CYS A 8 26.01 -12.48 38.26
C CYS A 8 24.48 -12.36 38.36
N LEU A 9 23.91 -12.16 39.56
CA LEU A 9 22.47 -11.96 39.70
C LEU A 9 22.01 -10.58 39.17
N ALA A 10 22.83 -9.55 39.36
CA ALA A 10 22.55 -8.20 38.84
C ALA A 10 22.58 -8.15 37.30
N SER A 11 23.46 -8.91 36.64
CA SER A 11 23.53 -8.95 35.17
C SER A 11 22.37 -9.73 34.54
N VAL A 12 21.87 -10.79 35.16
CA VAL A 12 20.68 -11.52 34.68
C VAL A 12 19.41 -10.65 34.74
N LEU A 13 19.28 -9.79 35.76
CA LEU A 13 18.16 -8.85 35.89
C LEU A 13 18.15 -7.75 34.81
N LEU A 14 19.30 -7.42 34.22
CA LEU A 14 19.40 -6.45 33.13
C LEU A 14 18.94 -7.03 31.78
N PHE A 15 19.12 -8.34 31.56
CA PHE A 15 18.62 -9.01 30.35
C PHE A 15 17.11 -9.29 30.38
N LEU A 16 16.50 -9.38 31.58
CA LEU A 16 15.05 -9.57 31.73
C LEU A 16 14.23 -8.29 31.46
N ASN A 17 14.85 -7.11 31.44
CA ASN A 17 14.20 -5.83 31.15
C ASN A 17 14.42 -5.33 29.70
N GLY A 18 15.08 -6.12 28.85
CA GLY A 18 15.43 -5.73 27.48
C GLY A 18 14.31 -5.85 26.44
N GLY A 19 13.11 -6.26 26.85
CA GLY A 19 11.95 -6.38 25.97
C GLY A 19 11.10 -5.11 25.90
N PHE A 20 11.70 -3.91 25.81
CA PHE A 20 10.94 -2.77 25.35
C PHE A 20 10.68 -2.97 23.85
N THR A 21 9.57 -3.60 23.50
CA THR A 21 8.97 -3.35 22.19
C THR A 21 8.58 -1.89 22.21
N ALA A 22 9.42 -1.02 21.65
CA ALA A 22 9.00 0.32 21.32
C ALA A 22 7.85 0.16 20.33
N SER A 23 6.62 0.25 20.83
CA SER A 23 5.48 0.44 19.95
C SER A 23 5.60 1.87 19.44
N ALA A 24 6.29 2.04 18.32
CA ALA A 24 6.02 3.17 17.47
C ALA A 24 4.59 2.97 16.98
N GLU A 25 3.67 3.86 17.34
CA GLU A 25 2.23 3.72 17.09
C GLU A 25 1.81 3.78 15.60
N GLY A 26 2.74 3.58 14.67
CA GLY A 26 2.54 3.64 13.22
C GLY A 26 3.40 2.63 12.46
N LEU A 27 3.02 2.37 11.21
CA LEU A 27 3.77 1.50 10.31
C LEU A 27 5.14 2.12 10.00
N HIS A 28 6.18 1.30 9.98
CA HIS A 28 7.47 1.68 9.45
C HIS A 28 7.46 1.69 7.92
N ARG A 29 8.46 2.35 7.33
CA ARG A 29 8.59 2.54 5.89
C ARG A 29 8.36 1.24 5.10
N GLU A 30 9.09 0.19 5.45
CA GLU A 30 9.04 -1.07 4.71
C GLU A 30 7.68 -1.78 4.84
N GLU A 31 7.00 -1.62 5.97
CA GLU A 31 5.65 -2.17 6.17
C GLU A 31 4.63 -1.42 5.31
N VAL A 32 4.78 -0.09 5.18
CA VAL A 32 3.94 0.73 4.29
C VAL A 32 4.17 0.34 2.82
N LEU A 33 5.43 0.21 2.39
CA LEU A 33 5.76 -0.18 1.01
C LEU A 33 5.22 -1.58 0.70
N SER A 34 5.42 -2.55 1.60
CA SER A 34 4.90 -3.90 1.44
C SER A 34 3.37 -3.90 1.34
N LEU A 35 2.68 -3.11 2.16
CA LEU A 35 1.21 -3.02 2.12
C LEU A 35 0.71 -2.51 0.76
N VAL A 36 1.33 -1.45 0.23
CA VAL A 36 0.94 -0.88 -1.07
C VAL A 36 1.30 -1.82 -2.22
N HIS A 37 2.46 -2.45 -2.19
CA HIS A 37 2.88 -3.43 -3.19
C HIS A 37 1.92 -4.64 -3.23
N ASP A 38 1.57 -5.19 -2.07
CA ASP A 38 0.63 -6.30 -1.97
C ASP A 38 -0.77 -5.91 -2.48
N ALA A 39 -1.21 -4.68 -2.19
CA ALA A 39 -2.46 -4.14 -2.71
C ALA A 39 -2.45 -4.01 -4.25
N MET A 40 -1.31 -3.57 -4.81
CA MET A 40 -1.13 -3.46 -6.26
C MET A 40 -1.17 -4.85 -6.94
N GLU A 41 -0.47 -5.84 -6.38
CA GLU A 41 -0.49 -7.22 -6.90
C GLU A 41 -1.89 -7.83 -6.78
N ASN A 42 -2.62 -7.52 -5.71
CA ASN A 42 -4.00 -7.93 -5.54
C ASN A 42 -4.89 -7.37 -6.68
N GLN A 43 -4.77 -6.08 -7.02
CA GLN A 43 -5.47 -5.48 -8.16
C GLN A 43 -5.06 -6.12 -9.49
N ARG A 44 -3.75 -6.28 -9.74
CA ARG A 44 -3.22 -6.84 -10.99
C ARG A 44 -3.77 -8.25 -11.26
N SER A 45 -3.85 -9.08 -10.22
CA SER A 45 -4.35 -10.46 -10.33
C SER A 45 -5.84 -10.60 -10.69
N ILE A 46 -6.60 -9.50 -10.74
CA ILE A 46 -7.98 -9.51 -11.27
C ILE A 46 -8.01 -9.87 -12.76
N SER A 47 -6.94 -9.50 -13.49
CA SER A 47 -6.78 -9.81 -14.92
C SER A 47 -6.44 -11.27 -15.22
N GLU A 48 -6.00 -12.04 -14.21
CA GLU A 48 -5.43 -13.38 -14.41
C GLU A 48 -6.48 -14.49 -14.60
N GLU A 49 -7.69 -14.30 -14.06
CA GLU A 49 -8.78 -15.27 -14.18
C GLU A 49 -10.16 -14.59 -14.09
N VAL A 50 -11.14 -15.19 -14.75
CA VAL A 50 -12.55 -14.76 -14.71
C VAL A 50 -13.18 -15.16 -13.39
N ARG A 51 -13.87 -14.23 -12.74
CA ARG A 51 -14.48 -14.43 -11.41
C ARG A 51 -15.89 -13.83 -11.34
N SER A 52 -16.64 -14.13 -10.27
CA SER A 52 -17.84 -13.36 -9.95
C SER A 52 -17.46 -11.95 -9.46
N LYS A 53 -18.40 -11.01 -9.55
CA LYS A 53 -18.16 -9.64 -9.09
C LYS A 53 -17.90 -9.60 -7.58
N GLU A 54 -18.63 -10.39 -6.82
CA GLU A 54 -18.50 -10.52 -5.36
C GLU A 54 -17.14 -11.09 -4.97
N ALA A 55 -16.61 -12.04 -5.76
CA ALA A 55 -15.28 -12.58 -5.54
C ALA A 55 -14.17 -11.55 -5.81
N ILE A 56 -14.35 -10.67 -6.80
CA ILE A 56 -13.43 -9.54 -7.04
C ILE A 56 -13.48 -8.54 -5.89
N GLU A 57 -14.68 -8.11 -5.48
CA GLU A 57 -14.90 -7.17 -4.38
C GLU A 57 -14.31 -7.72 -3.06
N GLY A 58 -14.58 -8.98 -2.74
CA GLY A 58 -14.04 -9.63 -1.53
C GLY A 58 -12.51 -9.79 -1.54
N LYS A 59 -11.91 -9.99 -2.72
CA LYS A 59 -10.45 -10.06 -2.87
C LYS A 59 -9.79 -8.70 -2.62
N LEU A 60 -10.44 -7.61 -3.09
CA LEU A 60 -9.98 -6.23 -2.90
C LEU A 60 -10.19 -5.73 -1.47
N ASP A 61 -11.26 -6.16 -0.78
CA ASP A 61 -11.61 -5.65 0.56
C ASP A 61 -10.49 -5.77 1.60
N LYS A 62 -9.59 -6.76 1.45
CA LYS A 62 -8.42 -6.91 2.33
C LYS A 62 -7.50 -5.67 2.32
N HIS A 63 -7.44 -4.94 1.21
CA HIS A 63 -6.47 -3.87 1.00
C HIS A 63 -7.10 -2.50 0.73
N PHE A 64 -8.35 -2.46 0.28
CA PHE A 64 -8.99 -1.24 -0.22
C PHE A 64 -10.26 -0.91 0.58
N THR A 65 -10.52 0.38 0.79
CA THR A 65 -11.81 0.84 1.35
C THR A 65 -12.94 0.57 0.37
N GLY A 66 -14.17 0.33 0.87
CA GLY A 66 -15.34 0.05 0.04
C GLY A 66 -15.57 1.08 -1.08
N ASP A 67 -15.44 2.37 -0.77
CA ASP A 67 -15.60 3.47 -1.74
C ASP A 67 -14.62 3.37 -2.93
N LEU A 68 -13.38 2.95 -2.67
CA LEU A 68 -12.37 2.80 -3.73
C LEU A 68 -12.61 1.53 -4.54
N ILE A 69 -13.09 0.46 -3.91
CA ILE A 69 -13.49 -0.78 -4.59
C ILE A 69 -14.63 -0.49 -5.58
N GLU A 70 -15.66 0.23 -5.15
CA GLU A 70 -16.79 0.59 -6.01
C GLU A 70 -16.32 1.36 -7.26
N LYS A 71 -15.49 2.39 -7.07
CA LYS A 71 -14.90 3.18 -8.17
C LYS A 71 -14.05 2.32 -9.10
N PHE A 72 -13.16 1.48 -8.54
CA PHE A 72 -12.31 0.59 -9.32
C PHE A 72 -13.13 -0.38 -10.17
N VAL A 73 -14.12 -1.04 -9.56
CA VAL A 73 -14.97 -2.02 -10.23
C VAL A 73 -15.80 -1.35 -11.32
N GLN A 74 -16.36 -0.17 -11.06
CA GLN A 74 -17.12 0.58 -12.06
C GLN A 74 -16.26 0.98 -13.27
N ALA A 75 -15.01 1.39 -13.04
CA ALA A 75 -14.16 1.90 -14.10
C ALA A 75 -13.45 0.81 -14.92
N ASN A 76 -13.04 -0.28 -14.29
CA ASN A 76 -12.09 -1.22 -14.89
C ASN A 76 -12.62 -2.65 -15.06
N VAL A 77 -13.63 -3.05 -14.27
CA VAL A 77 -14.13 -4.43 -14.31
C VAL A 77 -15.22 -4.56 -15.37
N VAL A 78 -15.00 -5.49 -16.30
CA VAL A 78 -15.87 -5.74 -17.44
C VAL A 78 -16.46 -7.15 -17.38
N LYS A 79 -17.66 -7.30 -17.94
CA LYS A 79 -18.32 -8.61 -18.07
C LYS A 79 -17.79 -9.37 -19.27
N VAL A 80 -17.48 -10.64 -19.08
CA VAL A 80 -17.04 -11.58 -20.11
C VAL A 80 -17.83 -12.90 -20.01
N GLU A 81 -17.59 -13.84 -20.92
CA GLU A 81 -18.15 -15.19 -20.77
C GLU A 81 -17.64 -15.82 -19.47
N GLY A 82 -18.56 -16.33 -18.65
CA GLY A 82 -18.24 -16.97 -17.37
C GLY A 82 -18.09 -16.03 -16.17
N GLY A 83 -18.13 -14.70 -16.33
CA GLY A 83 -18.05 -13.77 -15.19
C GLY A 83 -17.54 -12.38 -15.53
N TYR A 84 -16.57 -11.92 -14.73
CA TYR A 84 -15.98 -10.58 -14.78
C TYR A 84 -14.46 -10.65 -14.67
N THR A 85 -13.78 -9.68 -15.26
CA THR A 85 -12.32 -9.48 -15.17
C THR A 85 -11.98 -8.01 -15.43
N ALA A 86 -10.71 -7.63 -15.33
CA ALA A 86 -10.20 -6.31 -15.70
C ALA A 86 -9.03 -6.48 -16.66
N PHE A 87 -9.10 -5.84 -17.83
CA PHE A 87 -8.02 -5.88 -18.81
C PHE A 87 -7.02 -4.75 -18.54
N GLY A 88 -5.75 -4.98 -18.90
CA GLY A 88 -4.74 -3.92 -18.90
C GLY A 88 -5.16 -2.78 -19.84
N SER A 89 -4.91 -1.54 -19.42
CA SER A 89 -5.24 -0.33 -20.17
C SER A 89 -4.12 0.69 -20.00
N ASP A 90 -3.84 1.44 -21.07
CA ASP A 90 -2.92 2.59 -21.04
C ASP A 90 -3.46 3.73 -20.17
N PHE A 91 -4.76 3.70 -19.87
CA PHE A 91 -5.41 4.56 -18.88
C PHE A 91 -6.30 3.71 -17.98
N ALA A 92 -5.85 3.48 -16.74
CA ALA A 92 -6.49 2.56 -15.80
C ALA A 92 -6.79 3.29 -14.47
N PRO A 93 -7.91 4.05 -14.39
CA PRO A 93 -8.26 4.80 -13.19
C PRO A 93 -8.32 3.92 -11.95
N TYR A 94 -7.90 4.45 -10.80
CA TYR A 94 -7.99 3.78 -9.50
C TYR A 94 -7.07 2.55 -9.34
N TYR A 95 -6.20 2.25 -10.31
CA TYR A 95 -5.09 1.31 -10.12
C TYR A 95 -3.97 1.98 -9.33
N ILE A 96 -3.38 1.25 -8.38
CA ILE A 96 -2.13 1.67 -7.76
C ILE A 96 -1.04 1.80 -8.83
N PRO A 97 -0.31 2.93 -8.88
CA PRO A 97 0.82 3.12 -9.76
C PRO A 97 1.88 2.03 -9.65
N PHE A 98 2.60 1.79 -10.74
CA PHE A 98 3.81 0.96 -10.74
C PHE A 98 4.99 1.76 -10.17
N PHE A 99 4.94 2.07 -8.88
CA PHE A 99 6.06 2.66 -8.15
C PHE A 99 7.31 1.78 -8.24
N SER A 100 8.49 2.39 -8.08
CA SER A 100 9.75 1.66 -7.98
C SER A 100 9.89 0.85 -6.69
N TYR A 101 9.15 1.22 -5.64
CA TYR A 101 9.26 0.69 -4.27
C TYR A 101 10.68 0.77 -3.70
N ASP A 102 11.49 1.70 -4.20
CA ASP A 102 12.86 1.95 -3.73
C ASP A 102 12.97 3.33 -3.06
N LYS A 103 14.18 3.87 -2.97
CA LYS A 103 14.45 5.21 -2.42
C LYS A 103 13.69 6.36 -3.13
N ASN A 104 13.20 6.14 -4.34
CA ASN A 104 12.42 7.11 -5.12
C ASN A 104 10.94 7.14 -4.71
N THR A 105 10.45 6.08 -4.05
CA THR A 105 9.11 6.06 -3.46
C THR A 105 9.12 6.72 -2.09
N GLU A 106 8.53 7.90 -1.98
CA GLU A 106 8.47 8.67 -0.74
C GLU A 106 7.26 8.24 0.11
N ILE A 107 7.45 8.26 1.44
CA ILE A 107 6.37 8.01 2.41
C ILE A 107 6.22 9.24 3.29
N VAL A 108 5.06 9.87 3.22
CA VAL A 108 4.71 11.05 4.00
C VAL A 108 3.66 10.69 5.04
N TYR A 109 4.04 10.77 6.32
CA TYR A 109 3.13 10.55 7.43
C TYR A 109 2.36 11.83 7.74
N GLY A 110 1.02 11.74 7.77
CA GLY A 110 0.16 12.85 8.16
C GLY A 110 0.42 13.28 9.61
N LYS A 111 0.13 14.55 9.93
CA LYS A 111 0.46 15.18 11.23
C LYS A 111 -0.03 14.40 12.47
N ASN A 112 -1.13 13.68 12.34
CA ASN A 112 -1.75 12.94 13.44
C ASN A 112 -1.54 11.41 13.34
N GLY A 113 -0.80 10.92 12.34
CA GLY A 113 -0.59 9.48 12.13
C GLY A 113 -1.79 8.70 11.59
N ASP A 114 -2.90 9.38 11.27
CA ASP A 114 -4.14 8.75 10.74
C ASP A 114 -4.14 8.55 9.21
N VAL A 115 -3.19 9.18 8.53
CA VAL A 115 -3.05 9.16 7.08
C VAL A 115 -1.60 8.94 6.72
N ILE A 116 -1.36 8.09 5.72
CA ILE A 116 -0.03 7.90 5.13
C ILE A 116 -0.18 8.11 3.62
N TYR A 117 0.73 8.87 3.03
CA TYR A 117 0.83 9.03 1.59
C TYR A 117 2.05 8.26 1.10
N VAL A 118 1.88 7.47 0.04
CA VAL A 118 2.96 6.80 -0.69
C VAL A 118 2.99 7.40 -2.08
N GLN A 119 4.08 8.04 -2.46
CA GLN A 119 4.14 8.83 -3.69
C GLN A 119 5.46 8.65 -4.43
N GLU A 120 5.41 8.80 -5.75
CA GLU A 120 6.59 8.78 -6.60
C GLU A 120 6.46 9.81 -7.72
N GLU A 121 7.59 10.40 -8.09
CA GLU A 121 7.68 11.28 -9.24
C GLU A 121 8.04 10.49 -10.49
N PHE A 122 7.13 10.51 -11.47
CA PHE A 122 7.34 9.91 -12.78
C PHE A 122 7.95 10.95 -13.73
N GLN A 123 9.02 10.56 -14.42
CA GLN A 123 9.66 11.42 -15.41
C GLN A 123 8.84 11.45 -16.70
N ASP A 124 9.02 12.52 -17.48
CA ASP A 124 8.46 12.60 -18.83
C ASP A 124 8.94 11.41 -19.68
N ASN A 125 7.98 10.63 -20.15
CA ASN A 125 8.18 9.50 -21.03
C ASN A 125 7.69 9.84 -22.44
N GLY A 126 8.37 10.80 -23.08
CA GLY A 126 8.09 11.26 -24.45
C GLY A 126 8.17 10.19 -25.56
N ASP A 127 8.48 8.93 -25.23
CA ASP A 127 8.50 7.80 -26.14
C ASP A 127 7.37 6.80 -25.81
N GLY A 128 6.17 7.09 -26.32
CA GLY A 128 4.98 6.23 -26.22
C GLY A 128 3.80 6.80 -27.03
N PRO A 129 2.77 6.00 -27.36
CA PRO A 129 1.55 6.50 -28.01
C PRO A 129 0.77 7.50 -27.12
N VAL A 130 1.06 7.49 -25.81
CA VAL A 130 0.60 8.44 -24.81
C VAL A 130 1.84 9.01 -24.12
N SER A 131 2.06 10.32 -24.23
CA SER A 131 3.13 11.03 -23.53
C SER A 131 2.55 11.63 -22.24
N MET A 132 3.17 11.35 -21.09
CA MET A 132 2.82 12.03 -19.85
C MET A 132 3.93 12.99 -19.47
N GLU A 133 3.57 14.25 -19.23
CA GLU A 133 4.50 15.22 -18.64
C GLU A 133 4.95 14.72 -17.26
N LYS A 134 6.07 15.24 -16.78
CA LYS A 134 6.54 15.01 -15.41
C LYS A 134 5.42 15.25 -14.39
N HIS A 135 5.11 14.24 -13.57
CA HIS A 135 3.99 14.28 -12.63
C HIS A 135 4.28 13.46 -11.36
N VAL A 136 3.44 13.62 -10.34
CA VAL A 136 3.51 12.84 -9.11
C VAL A 136 2.24 12.00 -9.01
N GLU A 137 2.44 10.70 -8.79
CA GLU A 137 1.34 9.80 -8.47
C GLU A 137 1.41 9.44 -6.99
N ALA A 138 0.25 9.32 -6.36
CA ALA A 138 0.15 9.10 -4.92
C ALA A 138 -0.98 8.16 -4.55
N VAL A 139 -0.70 7.31 -3.56
CA VAL A 139 -1.63 6.45 -2.86
C VAL A 139 -1.85 7.01 -1.46
N THR A 140 -3.12 7.10 -1.03
CA THR A 140 -3.48 7.47 0.34
C THR A 140 -3.93 6.24 1.12
N LEU A 141 -3.33 6.03 2.30
CA LEU A 141 -3.74 5.02 3.27
C LEU A 141 -4.45 5.66 4.45
N LYS A 142 -5.51 5.00 4.95
CA LYS A 142 -6.21 5.34 6.20
C LYS A 142 -6.53 4.09 6.99
N LYS A 143 -6.65 4.21 8.31
CA LYS A 143 -7.15 3.13 9.16
C LYS A 143 -8.67 3.00 9.01
N GLU A 144 -9.12 1.80 8.68
CA GLU A 144 -10.52 1.39 8.69
C GLU A 144 -10.63 0.10 9.54
N ASN A 145 -11.46 0.11 10.58
CA ASN A 145 -11.64 -1.03 11.49
C ASN A 145 -10.33 -1.61 12.05
N GLY A 146 -9.34 -0.74 12.31
CA GLY A 146 -8.03 -1.13 12.87
C GLY A 146 -7.00 -1.62 11.83
N ALA A 147 -7.37 -1.73 10.55
CA ALA A 147 -6.47 -2.09 9.47
C ALA A 147 -6.17 -0.89 8.57
N TRP A 148 -4.93 -0.74 8.11
CA TRP A 148 -4.59 0.24 7.09
C TRP A 148 -5.09 -0.22 5.72
N LYS A 149 -5.87 0.63 5.05
CA LYS A 149 -6.41 0.38 3.72
C LYS A 149 -6.13 1.54 2.79
N VAL A 150 -6.00 1.24 1.50
CA VAL A 150 -5.91 2.23 0.43
C VAL A 150 -7.29 2.86 0.23
N THR A 151 -7.35 4.18 0.33
CA THR A 151 -8.59 4.96 0.23
C THR A 151 -8.67 5.83 -1.01
N ASP A 152 -7.52 6.19 -1.58
CA ASP A 152 -7.46 7.06 -2.76
C ASP A 152 -6.20 6.80 -3.58
N VAL A 153 -6.31 7.02 -4.88
CA VAL A 153 -5.20 7.02 -5.83
C VAL A 153 -5.29 8.28 -6.67
N LYS A 154 -4.18 9.01 -6.76
CA LYS A 154 -4.10 10.29 -7.45
C LYS A 154 -2.99 10.29 -8.49
N TYR A 155 -3.29 10.93 -9.61
CA TYR A 155 -2.38 11.14 -10.73
C TYR A 155 -2.30 12.65 -10.95
N GLU A 156 -1.45 13.35 -10.19
CA GLU A 156 -1.39 14.82 -10.18
C GLU A 156 -0.18 15.32 -10.99
N ASN A 157 -0.42 16.14 -12.01
CA ASN A 157 0.64 16.97 -12.59
C ASN A 157 0.99 18.07 -11.57
N ARG A 158 2.28 18.25 -11.24
CA ARG A 158 2.68 19.43 -10.47
C ARG A 158 2.22 20.67 -11.26
N LYS A 159 1.31 21.47 -10.69
CA LYS A 159 1.06 22.83 -11.17
C LYS A 159 2.03 23.81 -10.53
#